data_AF-A0A955ETH7-F1
#
_entry.id   AF-A0A955ETH7-F1
#
_cell.length_a   1.000
_cell.length_b   1.000
_cell.length_c   1.000
_cell.angle_alpha   90.00
_cell.angle_beta   90.00
_cell.angle_gamma   90.00
#
_symmetry.space_group_name_H-M   'P 1'
#
loop_
_entity.id
_entity.type
_entity.pdbx_description
1 polymer ?
#
loop_
_entity_poly.entity_id
_entity_poly.type
_entity_poly.pdbx_seq_one_letter_code
_entity_poly.pdbx_strand_id
1 'polypeptide(L)'
;MNAPRFVIALLVLTAAWLGPLAPARAEEAPRDVPAAEGLQLDGRLDEAAWADALVVPAGAVDVPDITSPTGVRPLGLDVRLLRDATGVWIGVRADESPGGGVGLHVFVAGPDALTAADAWGFTYRPLELRADRLAVLAPFVDARAHFPVDAAVDISQAGSWTIEAYVPFAPVHTDAVAPRRLGLGILTRTANVFADAPAGAFARGPAQWLPIAAPADGWQAPVADEIAYEAETQRESRRRAAFAGWMRAMFEAEAADARPEYRALSRLAARAWEGRPLDQLLEARPDLVVPITVARGDVLERMGFFDEAAAAYEAALGLAPGWNEARYGLHVRLAARRALEAPAGEANDLGALDARIDALEQAAGDDPWRRSGVDLAKAERAYRLNDPEAAAALLELLRARFPGDAWIVQLAERVAAARESEPAERRVWSNPPSPRPRVRIETPRGPVVVELFEDDALQAVAQWMWLAQEGFYEGLAVHHTVPGCWVASGDPGSAEEATA
;
A
#
# COMPACT_ATOMS: atom_id res chain seq x y z
N MET A 1 -19.57 18.30 14.64
CA MET A 1 -18.41 18.97 14.00
C MET A 1 -17.15 18.38 14.61
N ASN A 2 -16.80 17.16 14.21
CA ASN A 2 -15.58 16.50 14.68
C ASN A 2 -14.55 16.68 13.58
N ALA A 3 -13.44 17.32 13.90
CA ALA A 3 -12.21 17.21 13.15
C ALA A 3 -11.48 15.96 13.66
N PRO A 4 -11.40 14.88 12.86
CA PRO A 4 -10.31 13.94 13.08
C PRO A 4 -9.67 13.50 11.76
N ARG A 5 -8.39 13.11 11.88
CA ARG A 5 -7.56 12.27 10.98
C ARG A 5 -6.29 12.91 10.44
N PHE A 6 -6.22 14.23 10.22
CA PHE A 6 -4.96 14.85 9.76
C PHE A 6 -3.87 14.95 10.84
N VAL A 7 -4.24 15.09 12.12
CA VAL A 7 -3.30 15.18 13.25
C VAL A 7 -2.71 13.79 13.62
N ILE A 8 -3.33 12.69 13.18
CA ILE A 8 -2.86 11.34 13.47
C ILE A 8 -1.69 10.95 12.55
N ALA A 9 -1.61 11.51 11.34
CA ALA A 9 -0.52 11.19 10.40
C ALA A 9 0.86 11.63 10.91
N LEU A 10 0.95 12.76 11.63
CA LEU A 10 2.22 13.25 12.19
C LEU A 10 2.65 12.47 13.44
N LEU A 11 1.70 11.96 14.23
CA LEU A 11 1.99 11.19 15.46
C LEU A 11 2.30 9.71 15.17
N VAL A 12 1.66 9.10 14.17
CA VAL A 12 1.95 7.72 13.75
C VAL A 12 3.30 7.65 13.04
N LEU A 13 3.68 8.69 12.29
CA LEU A 13 5.02 8.82 11.74
C LEU A 13 6.10 9.10 12.79
N THR A 14 5.80 9.38 14.06
CA THR A 14 6.82 9.45 15.13
C THR A 14 6.93 8.15 15.94
N ALA A 15 5.87 7.35 16.03
CA ALA A 15 5.86 6.14 16.84
C ALA A 15 6.68 4.99 16.24
N ALA A 16 6.79 4.91 14.91
CA ALA A 16 7.59 3.89 14.21
C ALA A 16 9.12 4.07 14.36
N TRP A 17 9.58 5.20 14.92
CA TRP A 17 11.01 5.52 15.09
C TRP A 17 11.52 5.36 16.52
N LEU A 18 10.62 5.01 17.45
CA LEU A 18 10.91 4.90 18.88
C LEU A 18 11.17 3.42 19.24
N GLY A 19 12.22 2.85 18.64
CA GLY A 19 12.87 1.68 19.23
C GLY A 19 13.42 2.02 20.63
N PRO A 20 13.84 1.02 21.43
CA PRO A 20 14.46 1.29 22.72
C PRO A 20 15.64 2.24 22.52
N LEU A 21 15.65 3.32 23.30
CA LEU A 21 16.66 4.37 23.22
C LEU A 21 18.06 3.77 23.46
N ALA A 22 18.84 3.58 22.39
CA ALA A 22 20.25 3.18 22.47
C ALA A 22 21.05 4.25 23.24
N PRO A 23 22.16 3.95 23.93
CA PRO A 23 22.95 4.98 24.63
C PRO A 23 23.39 6.11 23.71
N ALA A 24 23.57 7.32 24.25
CA ALA A 24 24.03 8.46 23.47
C ALA A 24 25.44 8.21 22.94
N ARG A 25 25.66 8.55 21.68
CA ARG A 25 26.99 8.53 21.07
C ARG A 25 27.82 9.66 21.67
N ALA A 26 29.09 9.37 21.96
CA ALA A 26 30.07 10.40 22.27
C ALA A 26 30.22 11.36 21.09
N GLU A 27 30.70 12.58 21.35
CA GLU A 27 30.96 13.53 20.27
C GLU A 27 32.07 13.00 19.36
N GLU A 28 31.76 12.87 18.07
CA GLU A 28 32.71 12.43 17.05
C GLU A 28 33.29 13.66 16.31
N ALA A 29 34.53 13.52 15.83
CA ALA A 29 35.12 14.52 14.97
C ALA A 29 34.34 14.62 13.64
N PRO A 30 34.19 15.83 13.05
CA PRO A 30 33.58 15.99 11.74
C PRO A 30 34.27 15.13 10.68
N ARG A 31 33.48 14.42 9.87
CA ARG A 31 33.99 13.57 8.79
C ARG A 31 34.23 14.42 7.55
N ASP A 32 35.37 14.18 6.89
CA ASP A 32 35.64 14.78 5.59
C ASP A 32 34.83 14.07 4.51
N VAL A 33 34.17 14.84 3.64
CA VAL A 33 33.38 14.32 2.52
C VAL A 33 34.18 14.58 1.24
N PRO A 34 34.41 13.55 0.41
CA PRO A 34 35.11 13.70 -0.86
C PRO A 34 34.43 14.71 -1.79
N ALA A 35 35.23 15.52 -2.47
CA ALA A 35 34.72 16.51 -3.42
C ALA A 35 34.40 15.86 -4.77
N ALA A 36 33.28 16.25 -5.37
CA ALA A 36 32.90 15.90 -6.73
C ALA A 36 32.25 17.12 -7.40
N GLU A 37 32.51 17.31 -8.69
CA GLU A 37 31.90 18.37 -9.49
C GLU A 37 31.21 17.75 -10.72
N GLY A 38 30.13 18.37 -11.17
CA GLY A 38 29.46 18.00 -12.42
C GLY A 38 28.67 16.69 -12.39
N LEU A 39 28.25 16.23 -11.21
CA LEU A 39 27.31 15.11 -11.06
C LEU A 39 25.99 15.41 -11.77
N GLN A 40 25.41 14.38 -12.38
CA GLN A 40 24.12 14.50 -13.04
C GLN A 40 23.08 13.88 -12.13
N LEU A 41 22.16 14.71 -11.64
CA LEU A 41 21.05 14.25 -10.81
C LEU A 41 20.12 13.35 -11.63
N ASP A 42 20.38 12.06 -11.71
CA ASP A 42 19.63 11.09 -12.52
C ASP A 42 19.19 9.85 -11.72
N GLY A 43 19.65 9.73 -10.47
CA GLY A 43 19.27 8.68 -9.54
C GLY A 43 20.06 7.38 -9.69
N ARG A 44 21.02 7.27 -10.62
CA ARG A 44 21.63 5.98 -11.02
C ARG A 44 22.92 5.64 -10.27
N LEU A 45 23.50 6.59 -9.54
CA LEU A 45 24.75 6.43 -8.76
C LEU A 45 25.87 5.70 -9.55
N ASP A 46 25.92 5.91 -10.86
CA ASP A 46 26.78 5.16 -11.78
C ASP A 46 28.02 5.96 -12.18
N GLU A 47 28.08 7.26 -11.88
CA GLU A 47 29.26 8.07 -12.12
C GLU A 47 30.44 7.64 -11.25
N ALA A 48 31.65 7.71 -11.82
CA ALA A 48 32.87 7.23 -11.17
C ALA A 48 33.15 7.89 -9.81
N ALA A 49 32.69 9.13 -9.60
CA ALA A 49 32.85 9.84 -8.33
C ALA A 49 32.19 9.11 -7.15
N TRP A 50 31.11 8.36 -7.37
CA TRP A 50 30.45 7.59 -6.31
C TRP A 50 31.34 6.46 -5.75
N ALA A 51 32.34 6.00 -6.50
CA ALA A 51 33.29 4.98 -6.04
C ALA A 51 34.19 5.49 -4.90
N ASP A 52 34.53 6.78 -4.92
CA ASP A 52 35.39 7.43 -3.92
C ASP A 52 34.60 8.10 -2.79
N ALA A 53 33.26 8.03 -2.83
CA ALA A 53 32.37 8.68 -1.89
C ALA A 53 32.53 8.17 -0.44
N LEU A 54 32.21 9.04 0.53
CA LEU A 54 32.15 8.66 1.93
C LEU A 54 31.00 7.67 2.14
N VAL A 55 31.31 6.42 2.50
CA VAL A 55 30.31 5.44 2.91
C VAL A 55 29.82 5.75 4.31
N VAL A 56 28.52 5.95 4.46
CA VAL A 56 27.84 6.22 5.73
C VAL A 56 27.24 4.91 6.25
N PRO A 57 27.70 4.39 7.41
CA PRO A 57 27.13 3.19 7.98
C PRO A 57 25.62 3.35 8.22
N ALA A 58 24.81 2.36 7.88
CA ALA A 58 23.40 2.34 8.24
C ALA A 58 23.11 1.13 9.13
N GLY A 59 22.11 1.25 10.01
CA GLY A 59 21.70 0.13 10.87
C GLY A 59 21.27 -1.08 10.04
N ALA A 60 21.63 -2.29 10.52
CA ALA A 60 21.12 -3.51 9.92
C ALA A 60 19.60 -3.58 10.09
N VAL A 61 18.90 -3.80 8.98
CA VAL A 61 17.45 -3.97 8.97
C VAL A 61 17.10 -5.24 8.22
N ASP A 62 16.25 -6.05 8.82
CA ASP A 62 15.70 -7.24 8.20
C ASP A 62 14.37 -6.90 7.51
N VAL A 63 14.25 -7.33 6.27
CA VAL A 63 13.03 -7.18 5.45
C VAL A 63 12.39 -8.55 5.21
N PRO A 64 11.05 -8.63 5.15
CA PRO A 64 10.36 -9.85 4.73
C PRO A 64 10.90 -10.32 3.39
N ASP A 65 11.31 -11.59 3.35
CA ASP A 65 11.73 -12.21 2.12
C ASP A 65 10.49 -12.69 1.37
N ILE A 66 10.15 -12.01 0.28
CA ILE A 66 9.01 -12.41 -0.55
C ILE A 66 9.20 -13.83 -1.11
N THR A 67 10.39 -14.42 -1.11
CA THR A 67 10.60 -15.80 -1.57
C THR A 67 10.47 -16.83 -0.44
N SER A 68 10.33 -16.38 0.82
CA SER A 68 10.22 -17.23 2.00
C SER A 68 9.07 -16.77 2.92
N PRO A 69 8.04 -17.60 3.16
CA PRO A 69 6.84 -17.19 3.91
C PRO A 69 7.11 -16.66 5.32
N THR A 70 8.16 -17.14 5.97
CA THR A 70 8.57 -16.76 7.33
C THR A 70 10.00 -16.20 7.36
N GLY A 71 10.65 -16.11 6.20
CA GLY A 71 12.01 -15.66 6.09
C GLY A 71 12.08 -14.14 6.18
N VAL A 72 13.06 -13.67 6.93
CA VAL A 72 13.57 -12.32 6.80
C VAL A 72 14.97 -12.38 6.23
N ARG A 73 15.36 -11.36 5.49
CA ARG A 73 16.73 -11.21 5.00
C ARG A 73 17.25 -9.81 5.34
N PRO A 74 18.57 -9.66 5.52
CA PRO A 74 19.14 -8.33 5.68
C PRO A 74 18.89 -7.50 4.40
N LEU A 75 18.51 -6.25 4.61
CA LEU A 75 18.43 -5.23 3.57
C LEU A 75 19.84 -4.83 3.19
N GLY A 76 20.23 -5.08 1.94
CA GLY A 76 21.42 -4.46 1.37
C GLY A 76 21.15 -2.95 1.27
N LEU A 77 21.88 -2.15 2.04
CA LEU A 77 21.72 -0.69 2.07
C LEU A 77 23.10 -0.05 1.94
N ASP A 78 23.26 0.79 0.93
CA ASP A 78 24.48 1.55 0.65
C ASP A 78 24.14 3.04 0.66
N VAL A 79 24.82 3.79 1.52
CA VAL A 79 24.58 5.22 1.74
C VAL A 79 25.90 5.94 1.53
N ARG A 80 25.92 6.89 0.61
CA ARG A 80 27.15 7.56 0.17
C ARG A 80 26.99 9.06 0.16
N LEU A 81 28.06 9.75 0.51
CA LEU A 81 28.12 11.21 0.48
C LEU A 81 29.28 11.70 -0.39
N LEU A 82 28.97 12.68 -1.23
CA LEU A 82 29.92 13.53 -1.94
C LEU A 82 29.59 14.99 -1.62
N ARG A 83 30.50 15.91 -1.87
CA ARG A 83 30.24 17.34 -1.69
C ARG A 83 30.75 18.17 -2.85
N ASP A 84 30.20 19.36 -2.97
CA ASP A 84 30.81 20.45 -3.73
C ASP A 84 31.05 21.65 -2.79
N ALA A 85 31.25 22.84 -3.35
CA ALA A 85 31.49 24.06 -2.58
C ALA A 85 30.22 24.59 -1.86
N THR A 86 29.04 24.18 -2.31
CA THR A 86 27.74 24.74 -1.93
C THR A 86 26.86 23.78 -1.13
N GLY A 87 27.14 22.48 -1.16
CA GLY A 87 26.33 21.47 -0.48
C GLY A 87 26.86 20.05 -0.56
N VAL A 88 25.96 19.11 -0.27
CA VAL A 88 26.25 17.67 -0.19
C VAL A 88 25.32 16.90 -1.12
N TRP A 89 25.90 15.96 -1.86
CA TRP A 89 25.22 14.94 -2.63
C TRP A 89 25.05 13.69 -1.77
N ILE A 90 23.86 13.11 -1.81
CA ILE A 90 23.45 11.94 -1.05
C ILE A 90 23.03 10.86 -2.04
N GLY A 91 23.75 9.75 -2.05
CA GLY A 91 23.41 8.54 -2.79
C GLY A 91 22.90 7.48 -1.83
N VAL A 92 21.75 6.89 -2.13
CA VAL A 92 21.19 5.74 -1.40
C VAL A 92 20.87 4.65 -2.38
N ARG A 93 21.32 3.43 -2.11
CA ARG A 93 20.88 2.22 -2.81
C ARG A 93 20.30 1.24 -1.79
N ALA A 94 19.11 0.72 -2.06
CA ALA A 94 18.55 -0.36 -1.29
C ALA A 94 18.22 -1.57 -2.17
N ASP A 95 18.59 -2.76 -1.70
CA ASP A 95 18.33 -4.05 -2.33
C ASP A 95 16.96 -4.58 -1.89
N GLU A 96 15.91 -3.79 -2.12
CA GLU A 96 14.52 -4.21 -2.00
C GLU A 96 13.66 -3.69 -3.15
N SER A 97 12.51 -4.34 -3.37
CA SER A 97 11.57 -3.88 -4.41
C SER A 97 10.96 -2.53 -4.01
N PRO A 98 10.90 -1.55 -4.94
CA PRO A 98 10.35 -0.23 -4.69
C PRO A 98 8.85 -0.26 -4.35
N GLY A 99 8.36 0.81 -3.72
CA GLY A 99 6.94 1.06 -3.50
C GLY A 99 6.69 2.46 -2.96
N GLY A 100 5.43 2.82 -2.72
CA GLY A 100 5.05 4.19 -2.36
C GLY A 100 5.58 4.70 -1.01
N GLY A 101 6.15 3.80 -0.18
CA GLY A 101 6.71 4.12 1.13
C GLY A 101 8.22 4.37 1.17
N VAL A 102 8.96 4.07 0.10
CA VAL A 102 10.42 4.26 0.09
C VAL A 102 10.78 5.75 0.01
N GLY A 103 12.02 6.14 0.29
CA GLY A 103 12.40 7.56 0.26
C GLY A 103 13.54 7.95 1.18
N LEU A 104 13.70 9.26 1.34
CA LEU A 104 14.78 9.90 2.08
C LEU A 104 14.22 11.05 2.94
N HIS A 105 14.65 11.10 4.19
CA HIS A 105 14.37 12.16 5.14
C HIS A 105 15.69 12.79 5.56
N VAL A 106 15.86 14.09 5.30
CA VAL A 106 17.14 14.77 5.55
C VAL A 106 16.93 15.97 6.44
N PHE A 107 17.84 16.16 7.39
CA PHE A 107 17.94 17.36 8.22
C PHE A 107 19.37 17.87 8.22
N VAL A 108 19.49 19.18 8.18
CA VAL A 108 20.76 19.87 8.28
C VAL A 108 20.69 20.87 9.42
N ALA A 109 21.67 20.77 10.31
CA ALA A 109 21.80 21.61 11.47
C ALA A 109 23.20 22.25 11.54
N GLY A 110 23.26 23.46 12.10
CA GLY A 110 24.52 24.07 12.51
C GLY A 110 25.12 23.38 13.74
N PRO A 111 26.38 23.72 14.11
CA PRO A 111 27.05 23.11 15.25
C PRO A 111 26.36 23.41 16.59
N ASP A 112 25.73 24.58 16.72
CA ASP A 112 25.10 25.06 17.95
C ASP A 112 23.63 24.64 18.10
N ALA A 113 23.10 23.88 17.13
CA ALA A 113 21.71 23.45 17.13
C ALA A 113 21.43 22.48 18.28
N LEU A 114 20.47 22.82 19.14
CA LEU A 114 20.18 22.06 20.36
C LEU A 114 19.16 20.96 20.12
N THR A 115 18.19 21.22 19.26
CA THR A 115 17.05 20.33 19.00
C THR A 115 16.81 20.17 17.50
N ALA A 116 16.06 19.12 17.12
CA ALA A 116 15.67 18.94 15.73
C ALA A 116 14.82 20.10 15.18
N ALA A 117 14.22 20.93 16.05
CA ALA A 117 13.48 22.12 15.66
C ALA A 117 14.38 23.29 15.21
N ASP A 118 15.67 23.25 15.55
CA ASP A 118 16.69 24.22 15.11
C ASP A 118 17.28 23.84 13.76
N ALA A 119 16.99 22.63 13.27
CA ALA A 119 17.36 22.15 11.96
C ALA A 119 16.30 22.51 10.92
N TRP A 120 16.74 22.68 9.68
CA TRP A 120 15.82 22.58 8.54
C TRP A 120 15.93 21.17 7.96
N GLY A 121 14.89 20.72 7.27
CA GLY A 121 14.88 19.40 6.67
C GLY A 121 13.77 19.23 5.64
N PHE A 122 13.85 18.15 4.89
CA PHE A 122 12.87 17.77 3.88
C PHE A 122 12.63 16.27 3.90
N THR A 123 11.53 15.86 3.27
CA THR A 123 11.28 14.45 2.98
C THR A 123 11.09 14.31 1.49
N TYR A 124 11.96 13.52 0.87
CA TYR A 124 11.79 13.03 -0.47
C TYR A 124 11.12 11.66 -0.40
N ARG A 125 9.96 11.51 -1.04
CA ARG A 125 9.35 10.21 -1.31
C ARG A 125 9.18 10.10 -2.81
N PRO A 126 9.66 9.03 -3.46
CA PRO A 126 9.46 8.78 -4.86
C PRO A 126 8.02 8.29 -5.09
N LEU A 127 7.05 9.14 -4.77
CA LEU A 127 5.76 9.10 -5.44
C LEU A 127 5.89 9.73 -6.85
N GLU A 128 6.95 10.53 -7.04
CA GLU A 128 7.25 11.35 -8.22
C GLU A 128 8.28 10.64 -9.11
N LEU A 129 7.79 9.71 -9.94
CA LEU A 129 8.52 8.97 -10.97
C LEU A 129 8.26 9.63 -12.32
N ARG A 130 9.28 10.23 -12.96
CA ARG A 130 9.13 10.37 -14.42
C ARG A 130 9.31 8.97 -15.08
N ALA A 131 9.08 8.81 -16.39
CA ALA A 131 9.37 7.65 -17.29
C ALA A 131 10.72 7.62 -18.12
N ASP A 132 11.46 6.51 -18.09
CA ASP A 132 12.67 6.08 -18.86
C ASP A 132 13.97 6.92 -18.87
N ARG A 133 13.94 8.18 -18.43
CA ARG A 133 14.99 9.25 -18.52
C ARG A 133 14.99 10.31 -17.34
N LEU A 134 15.12 9.94 -16.05
CA LEU A 134 14.26 10.53 -14.99
C LEU A 134 14.86 11.18 -13.75
N ALA A 135 15.21 12.44 -13.92
CA ALA A 135 15.44 13.40 -12.85
C ALA A 135 14.17 14.21 -12.51
N VAL A 136 13.83 14.40 -11.21
CA VAL A 136 12.77 15.32 -10.75
C VAL A 136 13.12 16.03 -9.43
N LEU A 137 13.38 17.33 -9.54
CA LEU A 137 13.28 18.31 -8.45
C LEU A 137 11.98 18.22 -7.64
N ALA A 138 12.10 18.02 -6.32
CA ALA A 138 10.99 18.04 -5.38
C ALA A 138 10.46 19.48 -5.17
N PRO A 139 9.18 19.64 -4.80
CA PRO A 139 8.95 19.87 -3.38
C PRO A 139 7.66 19.22 -2.83
N PHE A 140 7.79 18.13 -2.08
CA PHE A 140 6.87 17.89 -0.95
C PHE A 140 7.59 18.30 0.34
N VAL A 141 7.69 19.62 0.56
CA VAL A 141 8.28 20.19 1.78
C VAL A 141 7.18 20.31 2.83
N ASP A 142 7.24 19.44 3.82
CA ASP A 142 6.50 19.60 5.08
C ASP A 142 7.48 20.06 6.17
N ALA A 143 8.01 21.28 6.05
CA ALA A 143 8.72 22.01 7.11
C ALA A 143 8.97 23.48 6.75
N ARG A 144 9.24 24.27 7.79
CA ARG A 144 9.54 25.70 7.78
C ARG A 144 10.70 26.01 6.80
N ALA A 145 10.43 26.93 5.87
CA ALA A 145 11.29 27.46 4.80
C ALA A 145 11.28 26.64 3.48
N HIS A 146 10.85 27.32 2.43
CA HIS A 146 10.66 26.81 1.08
C HIS A 146 11.97 26.95 0.29
N PHE A 147 12.80 25.91 0.26
CA PHE A 147 13.99 25.85 -0.59
C PHE A 147 13.87 24.71 -1.59
N PRO A 148 14.30 24.90 -2.85
CA PRO A 148 14.33 23.83 -3.84
C PRO A 148 15.36 22.79 -3.41
N VAL A 149 14.96 21.53 -3.41
CA VAL A 149 15.85 20.38 -3.24
C VAL A 149 15.71 19.51 -4.48
N ASP A 150 16.86 19.23 -5.08
CA ASP A 150 17.04 18.37 -6.23
C ASP A 150 17.16 16.92 -5.76
N ALA A 151 16.25 16.04 -6.20
CA ALA A 151 16.39 14.60 -5.97
C ALA A 151 15.98 13.80 -7.22
N ALA A 152 16.43 12.57 -7.33
CA ALA A 152 16.06 11.64 -8.38
C ALA A 152 16.03 10.23 -7.81
N VAL A 153 15.26 9.36 -8.45
CA VAL A 153 15.13 7.96 -8.06
C VAL A 153 15.22 7.09 -9.32
N ASP A 154 15.97 6.00 -9.24
CA ASP A 154 15.92 4.93 -10.23
C ASP A 154 15.25 3.70 -9.62
N ILE A 155 14.14 3.30 -10.24
CA ILE A 155 13.35 2.09 -9.93
C ILE A 155 13.24 1.15 -11.14
N SER A 156 14.06 1.37 -12.17
CA SER A 156 14.09 0.56 -13.39
C SER A 156 14.48 -0.88 -13.11
N GLN A 157 15.21 -1.12 -12.03
CA GLN A 157 15.67 -2.44 -11.62
C GLN A 157 14.64 -3.15 -10.75
N ALA A 158 14.38 -4.42 -11.07
CA ALA A 158 13.56 -5.26 -10.21
C ALA A 158 14.31 -5.58 -8.91
N GLY A 159 13.66 -5.33 -7.76
CA GLY A 159 14.22 -5.73 -6.46
C GLY A 159 15.27 -4.80 -5.88
N SER A 160 15.51 -3.64 -6.50
CA SER A 160 16.34 -2.58 -5.94
C SER A 160 15.83 -1.20 -6.35
N TRP A 161 16.17 -0.19 -5.57
CA TRP A 161 15.98 1.21 -5.94
C TRP A 161 17.19 2.04 -5.51
N THR A 162 17.43 3.13 -6.22
CA THR A 162 18.47 4.11 -5.88
C THR A 162 17.88 5.51 -5.83
N ILE A 163 18.34 6.31 -4.87
CA ILE A 163 18.00 7.74 -4.73
C ILE A 163 19.29 8.52 -4.79
N GLU A 164 19.27 9.59 -5.57
CA GLU A 164 20.29 10.62 -5.58
C GLU A 164 19.64 11.94 -5.17
N ALA A 165 20.24 12.66 -4.22
CA ALA A 165 19.71 13.94 -3.77
C ALA A 165 20.83 14.93 -3.54
N TYR A 166 20.59 16.19 -3.89
CA TYR A 166 21.50 17.29 -3.63
C TYR A 166 20.92 18.25 -2.60
N VAL A 167 21.69 18.51 -1.55
CA VAL A 167 21.29 19.30 -0.38
C VAL A 167 22.18 20.54 -0.27
N PRO A 168 21.68 21.72 -0.68
CA PRO A 168 22.44 22.96 -0.55
C PRO A 168 22.54 23.37 0.93
N PHE A 169 23.71 23.80 1.39
CA PHE A 169 23.91 24.29 2.77
C PHE A 169 23.65 25.80 2.92
N ALA A 170 23.29 26.44 1.82
CA ALA A 170 22.84 27.83 1.69
C ALA A 170 21.86 28.36 2.74
N PRO A 171 20.78 27.64 3.13
CA PRO A 171 19.75 28.23 3.97
C PRO A 171 20.17 28.33 5.44
N VAL A 172 21.29 27.72 5.83
CA VAL A 172 21.85 27.78 7.19
C VAL A 172 22.79 28.97 7.29
N HIS A 173 22.23 30.19 7.27
CA HIS A 173 22.97 31.43 7.50
C HIS A 173 23.51 31.50 8.93
N THR A 174 24.58 30.78 9.24
CA THR A 174 25.56 31.10 10.29
C THR A 174 26.81 30.25 10.09
N ASP A 175 27.95 30.94 10.04
CA ASP A 175 29.34 30.47 9.95
C ASP A 175 29.66 29.49 8.78
N ALA A 176 30.26 30.01 7.71
CA ALA A 176 30.65 29.25 6.51
C ALA A 176 31.76 28.22 6.78
N VAL A 177 32.56 28.40 7.83
CA VAL A 177 33.65 27.47 8.17
C VAL A 177 33.26 26.46 9.24
N ALA A 178 32.05 26.56 9.80
CA ALA A 178 31.57 25.64 10.80
C ALA A 178 31.17 24.28 10.20
N PRO A 179 31.44 23.17 10.91
CA PRO A 179 30.92 21.86 10.53
C PRO A 179 29.39 21.84 10.57
N ARG A 180 28.79 21.00 9.75
CA ARG A 180 27.33 20.77 9.70
C ARG A 180 26.98 19.42 10.28
N ARG A 181 25.76 19.27 10.78
CA ARG A 181 25.24 18.01 11.29
C ARG A 181 24.11 17.53 10.40
N LEU A 182 24.26 16.32 9.86
CA LEU A 182 23.37 15.74 8.86
C LEU A 182 22.59 14.57 9.48
N GLY A 183 21.27 14.73 9.61
CA GLY A 183 20.36 13.66 10.01
C GLY A 183 19.79 12.97 8.77
N LEU A 184 20.07 11.69 8.58
CA LEU A 184 19.65 10.91 7.40
C LEU A 184 18.75 9.75 7.81
N GLY A 185 17.45 9.87 7.51
CA GLY A 185 16.47 8.79 7.61
C GLY A 185 16.19 8.20 6.23
N ILE A 186 16.38 6.91 6.08
CA ILE A 186 16.06 6.16 4.86
C ILE A 186 14.73 5.48 5.09
N LEU A 187 13.76 5.84 4.25
CA LEU A 187 12.43 5.26 4.30
C LEU A 187 12.47 3.98 3.45
N THR A 188 12.19 2.86 4.11
CA THR A 188 12.13 1.53 3.49
C THR A 188 10.70 1.00 3.61
N ARG A 189 10.40 -0.17 3.06
CA ARG A 189 9.04 -0.72 3.16
C ARG A 189 8.65 -1.19 4.56
N THR A 190 9.60 -1.63 5.38
CA THR A 190 9.31 -2.34 6.64
C THR A 190 9.84 -1.67 7.88
N ALA A 191 11.01 -1.05 7.82
CA ALA A 191 11.55 -0.29 8.93
C ALA A 191 12.49 0.81 8.42
N ASN A 192 12.12 2.05 8.72
CA ASN A 192 12.97 3.18 8.36
C ASN A 192 14.31 3.07 9.10
N VAL A 193 15.41 3.37 8.40
CA VAL A 193 16.77 3.25 8.90
C VAL A 193 17.36 4.62 9.11
N PHE A 194 18.08 4.84 10.20
CA PHE A 194 18.94 6.03 10.30
C PHE A 194 20.36 5.69 9.90
N ALA A 195 20.92 6.49 9.00
CA ALA A 195 22.33 6.38 8.62
C ALA A 195 23.19 7.12 9.66
N ASP A 196 24.19 6.41 10.19
CA ASP A 196 25.20 6.84 11.15
C ASP A 196 24.64 7.53 12.40
N ALA A 197 23.47 7.08 12.86
CA ALA A 197 22.85 7.60 14.08
C ALA A 197 22.23 6.46 14.91
N PRO A 198 22.34 6.52 16.25
CA PRO A 198 21.68 5.54 17.12
C PRO A 198 20.15 5.66 17.04
N ALA A 199 19.45 4.58 17.36
CA ALA A 199 17.99 4.59 17.47
C ALA A 199 17.53 5.71 18.44
N GLY A 200 16.55 6.51 18.00
CA GLY A 200 16.06 7.68 18.74
C GLY A 200 16.92 8.94 18.62
N ALA A 201 17.95 8.97 17.76
CA ALA A 201 18.78 10.17 17.53
C ALA A 201 17.96 11.41 17.15
N PHE A 202 16.87 11.24 16.39
CA PHE A 202 15.95 12.34 16.07
C PHE A 202 15.32 13.01 17.29
N ALA A 203 14.88 12.20 18.25
CA ALA A 203 14.30 12.71 19.49
C ALA A 203 15.36 13.38 20.39
N ARG A 204 16.63 12.99 20.25
CA ARG A 204 17.76 13.55 21.02
C ARG A 204 18.37 14.80 20.40
N GLY A 205 18.13 15.02 19.11
CA GLY A 205 18.54 16.22 18.40
C GLY A 205 19.93 16.13 17.72
N PRO A 206 20.37 17.24 17.12
CA PRO A 206 21.50 17.30 16.20
C PRO A 206 22.82 16.74 16.75
N ALA A 207 23.05 16.84 18.06
CA ALA A 207 24.24 16.29 18.71
C ALA A 207 24.50 14.81 18.39
N GLN A 208 23.47 14.05 18.03
CA GLN A 208 23.54 12.63 17.69
C GLN A 208 23.58 12.33 16.18
N TRP A 209 23.51 13.36 15.33
CA TRP A 209 23.57 13.25 13.87
C TRP A 209 25.02 13.24 13.37
N LEU A 210 25.23 12.90 12.10
CA LEU A 210 26.54 12.79 11.47
C LEU A 210 27.20 14.17 11.32
N PRO A 211 28.35 14.45 11.97
CA PRO A 211 29.06 15.70 11.78
C PRO A 211 29.89 15.65 10.48
N ILE A 212 29.74 16.68 9.63
CA ILE A 212 30.40 16.85 8.34
C ILE A 212 31.32 18.06 8.42
N ALA A 213 32.59 17.88 8.02
CA ALA A 213 33.58 18.95 7.99
C ALA A 213 33.21 20.00 6.92
N ALA A 214 33.52 21.27 7.19
CA ALA A 214 33.43 22.31 6.18
C ALA A 214 34.58 22.17 5.16
N PRO A 215 34.38 22.54 3.89
CA PRO A 215 35.47 22.72 2.93
C PRO A 215 36.52 23.71 3.46
N ALA A 216 37.76 23.59 2.99
CA ALA A 216 38.85 24.49 3.40
C ALA A 216 38.52 25.98 3.15
N ASP A 217 37.81 26.26 2.06
CA ASP A 217 37.37 27.62 1.69
C ASP A 217 35.99 28.00 2.28
N GLY A 218 35.43 27.14 3.13
CA GLY A 218 34.10 27.26 3.70
C GLY A 218 32.97 26.93 2.71
N TRP A 219 31.76 26.85 3.24
CA TRP A 219 30.54 26.68 2.47
C TRP A 219 30.20 27.96 1.70
N GLN A 220 30.10 27.85 0.38
CA GLN A 220 29.73 28.94 -0.50
C GLN A 220 28.21 29.07 -0.61
N ALA A 221 27.72 30.31 -0.72
CA ALA A 221 26.32 30.57 -1.02
C ALA A 221 26.03 30.22 -2.49
N PRO A 222 24.91 29.57 -2.80
CA PRO A 222 24.46 29.37 -4.17
C PRO A 222 24.07 30.72 -4.79
N VAL A 223 24.18 30.81 -6.11
CA VAL A 223 23.71 31.97 -6.86
C VAL A 223 22.18 31.96 -6.85
N ALA A 224 21.56 32.88 -6.10
CA ALA A 224 20.11 32.95 -5.97
C ALA A 224 19.48 33.64 -7.20
N ASP A 225 18.61 32.93 -7.93
CA ASP A 225 17.68 33.56 -8.87
C ASP A 225 16.31 33.78 -8.19
N GLU A 226 16.04 35.02 -7.81
CA GLU A 226 14.82 35.48 -7.12
C GLU A 226 13.51 35.17 -7.91
N ILE A 227 13.63 35.01 -9.23
CA ILE A 227 12.52 34.76 -10.18
C ILE A 227 11.93 33.34 -10.03
N ALA A 228 12.67 32.38 -9.46
CA ALA A 228 12.21 30.99 -9.35
C ALA A 228 11.20 30.76 -8.21
N TYR A 229 11.26 31.55 -7.14
CA TYR A 229 10.52 31.31 -5.89
C TYR A 229 8.99 31.44 -6.04
N GLU A 230 8.51 32.56 -6.61
CA GLU A 230 7.07 32.79 -6.79
C GLU A 230 6.45 31.81 -7.79
N ALA A 231 7.16 31.53 -8.89
CA ALA A 231 6.72 30.57 -9.90
C ALA A 231 6.61 29.15 -9.34
N GLU A 232 7.54 28.74 -8.46
CA GLU A 232 7.51 27.44 -7.81
C GLU A 232 6.39 27.33 -6.78
N THR A 233 6.17 28.39 -5.99
CA THR A 233 5.07 28.45 -5.03
C THR A 233 3.69 28.30 -5.71
N GLN A 234 3.51 28.88 -6.88
CA GLN A 234 2.29 28.73 -7.68
C GLN A 234 2.16 27.36 -8.35
N ARG A 235 3.28 26.75 -8.79
CA ARG A 235 3.28 25.36 -9.25
C ARG A 235 2.83 24.43 -8.13
N GLU A 236 3.41 24.56 -6.95
CA GLU A 236 3.09 23.72 -5.78
C GLU A 236 1.64 23.87 -5.32
N SER A 237 1.11 25.09 -5.32
CA SER A 237 -0.32 25.34 -5.06
C SER A 237 -1.24 24.57 -6.01
N ARG A 238 -0.92 24.50 -7.30
CA ARG A 238 -1.69 23.73 -8.30
C ARG A 238 -1.60 22.23 -8.05
N ARG A 239 -0.41 21.73 -7.72
CA ARG A 239 -0.18 20.30 -7.38
C ARG A 239 -1.00 19.88 -6.16
N ARG A 240 -1.01 20.68 -5.11
CA ARG A 240 -1.81 20.44 -3.89
C ARG A 240 -3.31 20.43 -4.16
N ALA A 241 -3.78 21.37 -4.98
CA ALA A 241 -5.20 21.42 -5.37
C ALA A 241 -5.62 20.17 -6.16
N ALA A 242 -4.80 19.71 -7.10
CA ALA A 242 -5.05 18.50 -7.87
C ALA A 242 -5.11 17.24 -6.97
N PHE A 243 -4.12 17.08 -6.07
CA PHE A 243 -4.09 15.97 -5.12
C PHE A 243 -5.29 15.98 -4.15
N ALA A 244 -5.65 17.15 -3.62
CA ALA A 244 -6.82 17.30 -2.75
C ALA A 244 -8.13 16.98 -3.49
N GLY A 245 -8.22 17.35 -4.77
CA GLY A 245 -9.34 16.98 -5.64
C GLY A 245 -9.46 15.46 -5.81
N TRP A 246 -8.35 14.78 -6.07
CA TRP A 246 -8.29 13.31 -6.15
C TRP A 246 -8.68 12.64 -4.82
N MET A 247 -8.09 13.06 -3.70
CA MET A 247 -8.41 12.50 -2.37
C MET A 247 -9.89 12.63 -2.03
N ARG A 248 -10.49 13.80 -2.32
CA ARG A 248 -11.93 14.01 -2.12
C ARG A 248 -12.75 13.05 -2.96
N ALA A 249 -12.41 12.91 -4.24
CA ALA A 249 -13.12 12.04 -5.16
C ALA A 249 -13.01 10.55 -4.76
N MET A 250 -11.85 10.11 -4.27
CA MET A 250 -11.65 8.76 -3.74
C MET A 250 -12.56 8.47 -2.54
N PHE A 251 -12.60 9.36 -1.56
CA PHE A 251 -13.46 9.18 -0.38
C PHE A 251 -14.96 9.26 -0.72
N GLU A 252 -15.35 10.08 -1.69
CA GLU A 252 -16.73 10.12 -2.19
C GLU A 252 -17.12 8.80 -2.88
N ALA A 253 -16.21 8.18 -3.64
CA ALA A 253 -16.43 6.87 -4.24
C ALA A 253 -16.53 5.75 -3.19
N GLU A 254 -15.66 5.76 -2.17
CA GLU A 254 -15.68 4.81 -1.06
C GLU A 254 -16.97 4.93 -0.23
N ALA A 255 -17.45 6.16 0.00
CA ALA A 255 -18.73 6.39 0.68
C ALA A 255 -19.95 5.90 -0.13
N ALA A 256 -19.86 5.86 -1.46
CA ALA A 256 -20.90 5.32 -2.32
C ALA A 256 -20.95 3.78 -2.31
N ASP A 257 -19.85 3.11 -1.97
CA ASP A 257 -19.73 1.64 -1.90
C ASP A 257 -20.40 1.04 -0.64
N ALA A 258 -20.65 1.87 0.38
CA ALA A 258 -21.28 1.46 1.63
C ALA A 258 -22.78 1.08 1.54
N ARG A 259 -23.39 1.13 0.34
CA ARG A 259 -24.83 0.83 0.15
C ARG A 259 -25.08 -0.19 -0.96
N PRO A 260 -25.57 -1.41 -0.63
CA PRO A 260 -25.76 -2.50 -1.59
C PRO A 260 -26.64 -2.15 -2.79
N GLU A 261 -27.71 -1.35 -2.61
CA GLU A 261 -28.61 -0.97 -3.71
C GLU A 261 -27.98 -0.04 -4.76
N TYR A 262 -26.82 0.56 -4.48
CA TYR A 262 -26.13 1.45 -5.41
C TYR A 262 -25.06 0.76 -6.24
N ARG A 263 -24.71 -0.52 -6.02
CA ARG A 263 -23.61 -1.20 -6.75
C ARG A 263 -23.70 -1.05 -8.29
N ALA A 264 -24.89 -1.11 -8.87
CA ALA A 264 -25.08 -0.90 -10.32
C ALA A 264 -24.92 0.57 -10.76
N LEU A 265 -25.37 1.51 -9.93
CA LEU A 265 -25.16 2.95 -10.13
C LEU A 265 -23.71 3.36 -9.88
N SER A 266 -23.01 2.72 -8.93
CA SER A 266 -21.60 2.89 -8.61
C SER A 266 -20.72 2.43 -9.77
N ARG A 267 -21.05 1.32 -10.47
CA ARG A 267 -20.35 0.90 -11.70
C ARG A 267 -20.55 1.86 -12.88
N LEU A 268 -21.74 2.44 -13.04
CA LEU A 268 -22.05 3.43 -14.08
C LEU A 268 -21.45 4.82 -13.76
N ALA A 269 -21.47 5.23 -12.49
CA ALA A 269 -20.78 6.42 -12.00
C ALA A 269 -19.25 6.25 -12.06
N ALA A 270 -18.73 5.04 -11.81
CA ALA A 270 -17.32 4.72 -11.96
C ALA A 270 -16.85 4.74 -13.42
N ARG A 271 -17.69 4.29 -14.38
CA ARG A 271 -17.45 4.51 -15.82
C ARG A 271 -17.44 5.99 -16.21
N ALA A 272 -18.23 6.84 -15.54
CA ALA A 272 -18.19 8.29 -15.74
C ALA A 272 -17.01 8.97 -15.01
N TRP A 273 -16.49 8.33 -13.96
CA TRP A 273 -15.32 8.73 -13.16
C TRP A 273 -13.99 8.29 -13.81
N GLU A 274 -14.05 7.28 -14.67
CA GLU A 274 -12.92 6.68 -15.37
C GLU A 274 -12.05 7.76 -16.02
N GLY A 275 -10.77 7.76 -15.65
CA GLY A 275 -9.81 8.69 -16.22
C GLY A 275 -9.87 10.08 -15.61
N ARG A 276 -10.98 10.84 -15.69
CA ARG A 276 -10.91 12.32 -15.55
C ARG A 276 -10.13 12.87 -14.35
N PRO A 277 -10.40 12.52 -13.08
CA PRO A 277 -9.62 13.06 -11.97
C PRO A 277 -8.17 12.57 -11.97
N LEU A 278 -7.95 11.31 -12.39
CA LEU A 278 -6.62 10.70 -12.49
C LEU A 278 -5.84 11.24 -13.70
N ASP A 279 -6.50 11.54 -14.81
CA ASP A 279 -5.96 12.13 -16.03
C ASP A 279 -5.64 13.61 -15.79
N GLN A 280 -6.51 14.35 -15.10
CA GLN A 280 -6.23 15.72 -14.65
C GLN A 280 -5.06 15.75 -13.67
N LEU A 281 -5.01 14.78 -12.74
CA LEU A 281 -3.88 14.64 -11.83
C LEU A 281 -2.62 14.29 -12.62
N LEU A 282 -2.68 13.37 -13.58
CA LEU A 282 -1.55 12.99 -14.42
C LEU A 282 -1.11 14.14 -15.35
N GLU A 283 -2.03 14.95 -15.85
CA GLU A 283 -1.71 16.14 -16.66
C GLU A 283 -1.02 17.20 -15.80
N ALA A 284 -1.49 17.40 -14.56
CA ALA A 284 -0.87 18.31 -13.61
C ALA A 284 0.44 17.75 -13.00
N ARG A 285 0.55 16.42 -12.92
CA ARG A 285 1.63 15.64 -12.31
C ARG A 285 2.00 14.42 -13.18
N PRO A 286 2.62 14.61 -14.36
CA PRO A 286 3.05 13.48 -15.20
C PRO A 286 4.06 12.57 -14.51
N ASP A 287 4.74 13.10 -13.49
CA ASP A 287 5.63 12.40 -12.57
C ASP A 287 4.90 11.42 -11.64
N LEU A 288 3.58 11.42 -11.53
CA LEU A 288 2.87 10.43 -10.73
C LEU A 288 2.38 9.25 -11.57
N VAL A 289 2.93 9.04 -12.77
CA VAL A 289 2.40 8.08 -13.75
C VAL A 289 2.27 6.67 -13.18
N VAL A 290 3.29 6.14 -12.50
CA VAL A 290 3.23 4.79 -11.92
C VAL A 290 2.17 4.70 -10.81
N PRO A 291 2.20 5.51 -9.72
CA PRO A 291 1.19 5.40 -8.67
C PRO A 291 -0.22 5.74 -9.15
N ILE A 292 -0.40 6.65 -10.11
CA ILE A 292 -1.72 6.92 -10.73
C ILE A 292 -2.20 5.71 -11.53
N THR A 293 -1.31 5.04 -12.26
CA THR A 293 -1.67 3.84 -13.03
C THR A 293 -2.02 2.68 -12.09
N VAL A 294 -1.31 2.53 -10.96
CA VAL A 294 -1.70 1.58 -9.91
C VAL A 294 -3.05 1.95 -9.30
N ALA A 295 -3.27 3.21 -8.94
CA ALA A 295 -4.54 3.68 -8.39
C ALA A 295 -5.70 3.46 -9.38
N ARG A 296 -5.44 3.57 -10.69
CA ARG A 296 -6.42 3.22 -11.73
C ARG A 296 -6.76 1.73 -11.67
N GLY A 297 -5.76 0.85 -11.60
CA GLY A 297 -5.97 -0.58 -11.41
C GLY A 297 -6.79 -0.90 -10.16
N ASP A 298 -6.44 -0.27 -9.04
CA ASP A 298 -7.12 -0.41 -7.75
C ASP A 298 -8.62 -0.04 -7.82
N VAL A 299 -8.96 1.03 -8.54
CA VAL A 299 -10.35 1.46 -8.68
C VAL A 299 -11.10 0.53 -9.63
N LEU A 300 -10.52 0.20 -10.79
CA LEU A 300 -11.12 -0.70 -11.77
C LEU A 300 -11.39 -2.09 -11.16
N GLU A 301 -10.45 -2.59 -10.38
CA GLU A 301 -10.59 -3.86 -9.65
C GLU A 301 -11.78 -3.81 -8.69
N ARG A 302 -11.88 -2.78 -7.84
CA ARG A 302 -13.01 -2.65 -6.89
C ARG A 302 -14.36 -2.57 -7.59
N MET A 303 -14.38 -2.02 -8.81
CA MET A 303 -15.60 -1.89 -9.61
C MET A 303 -15.97 -3.18 -10.36
N GLY A 304 -15.07 -4.17 -10.41
CA GLY A 304 -15.25 -5.45 -11.11
C GLY A 304 -14.80 -5.43 -12.58
N PHE A 305 -14.09 -4.38 -13.01
CA PHE A 305 -13.50 -4.28 -14.36
C PHE A 305 -12.12 -4.93 -14.37
N PHE A 306 -12.11 -6.26 -14.28
CA PHE A 306 -10.88 -7.01 -14.00
C PHE A 306 -9.87 -6.98 -15.15
N ASP A 307 -10.31 -6.96 -16.40
CA ASP A 307 -9.43 -6.90 -17.57
C ASP A 307 -8.72 -5.55 -17.68
N GLU A 308 -9.47 -4.48 -17.46
CA GLU A 308 -8.95 -3.12 -17.43
C GLU A 308 -8.04 -2.89 -16.22
N ALA A 309 -8.39 -3.46 -15.06
CA ALA A 309 -7.54 -3.44 -13.87
C ALA A 309 -6.19 -4.14 -14.12
N ALA A 310 -6.22 -5.33 -14.73
CA ALA A 310 -5.02 -6.06 -15.09
C ALA A 310 -4.13 -5.24 -16.03
N ALA A 311 -4.72 -4.66 -17.08
CA ALA A 311 -4.00 -3.81 -18.03
C ALA A 311 -3.36 -2.59 -17.36
N ALA A 312 -4.02 -1.99 -16.37
CA ALA A 312 -3.46 -0.89 -15.60
C ALA A 312 -2.25 -1.35 -14.76
N TYR A 313 -2.36 -2.45 -14.00
CA TYR A 313 -1.21 -2.95 -13.25
C TYR A 313 -0.04 -3.38 -14.15
N GLU A 314 -0.33 -4.03 -15.28
CA GLU A 314 0.68 -4.40 -16.28
C GLU A 314 1.37 -3.17 -16.87
N ALA A 315 0.62 -2.10 -17.17
CA ALA A 315 1.19 -0.83 -17.60
C ALA A 315 2.09 -0.21 -16.53
N ALA A 316 1.68 -0.25 -15.25
CA ALA A 316 2.51 0.23 -14.14
C ALA A 316 3.80 -0.60 -14.00
N LEU A 317 3.73 -1.92 -14.17
CA LEU A 317 4.90 -2.80 -14.17
C LEU A 317 5.78 -2.63 -15.41
N GLY A 318 5.21 -2.24 -16.54
CA GLY A 318 5.97 -1.86 -17.73
C GLY A 318 6.82 -0.61 -17.51
N LEU A 319 6.31 0.33 -16.72
CA LEU A 319 7.03 1.56 -16.32
C LEU A 319 8.00 1.32 -15.15
N ALA A 320 7.62 0.45 -14.22
CA ALA A 320 8.37 0.15 -13.00
C ALA A 320 8.28 -1.35 -12.67
N PRO A 321 9.19 -2.19 -13.23
CA PRO A 321 9.11 -3.64 -13.13
C PRO A 321 9.09 -4.16 -11.68
N GLY A 322 9.73 -3.41 -10.77
CA GLY A 322 9.84 -3.72 -9.35
C GLY A 322 8.67 -3.23 -8.47
N TRP A 323 7.68 -2.53 -9.02
CA TRP A 323 6.68 -1.83 -8.19
C TRP A 323 5.75 -2.80 -7.46
N ASN A 324 5.94 -2.90 -6.14
CA ASN A 324 5.30 -3.94 -5.34
C ASN A 324 3.79 -3.80 -5.27
N GLU A 325 3.23 -2.58 -5.20
CA GLU A 325 1.79 -2.39 -5.13
C GLU A 325 1.10 -2.86 -6.42
N ALA A 326 1.75 -2.70 -7.57
CA ALA A 326 1.26 -3.19 -8.86
C ALA A 326 1.35 -4.73 -8.94
N ARG A 327 2.48 -5.32 -8.49
CA ARG A 327 2.62 -6.79 -8.41
C ARG A 327 1.59 -7.42 -7.48
N TYR A 328 1.40 -6.82 -6.29
CA TYR A 328 0.41 -7.25 -5.32
C TYR A 328 -1.01 -7.16 -5.90
N GLY A 329 -1.35 -6.00 -6.46
CA GLY A 329 -2.65 -5.77 -7.10
C GLY A 329 -2.94 -6.80 -8.19
N LEU A 330 -1.98 -7.04 -9.09
CA LEU A 330 -2.14 -7.97 -10.23
C LEU A 330 -2.14 -9.45 -9.81
N HIS A 331 -1.09 -9.88 -9.10
CA HIS A 331 -0.80 -11.31 -8.92
C HIS A 331 -1.38 -11.90 -7.64
N VAL A 332 -1.72 -11.08 -6.65
CA VAL A 332 -2.33 -11.54 -5.40
C VAL A 332 -3.81 -11.20 -5.39
N ARG A 333 -4.13 -9.90 -5.39
CA ARG A 333 -5.50 -9.42 -5.11
C ARG A 333 -6.46 -9.68 -6.27
N LEU A 334 -6.13 -9.17 -7.46
CA LEU A 334 -6.95 -9.33 -8.67
C LEU A 334 -7.03 -10.80 -9.10
N ALA A 335 -5.92 -11.53 -9.03
CA ALA A 335 -5.87 -12.95 -9.36
C ALA A 335 -6.79 -13.78 -8.46
N ALA A 336 -6.74 -13.56 -7.14
CA ALA A 336 -7.64 -14.23 -6.21
C ALA A 336 -9.11 -13.86 -6.46
N ARG A 337 -9.42 -12.58 -6.67
CA ARG A 337 -10.79 -12.13 -7.00
C ARG A 337 -11.34 -12.80 -8.27
N ARG A 338 -10.56 -12.81 -9.35
CA ARG A 338 -10.95 -13.48 -10.60
C ARG A 338 -11.22 -14.98 -10.43
N ALA A 339 -10.45 -15.64 -9.57
CA ALA A 339 -10.70 -17.05 -9.28
C ALA A 339 -11.99 -17.24 -8.45
N LEU A 340 -12.29 -16.32 -7.53
CA LEU A 340 -13.39 -16.39 -6.58
C LEU A 340 -14.74 -15.84 -7.09
N GLU A 341 -14.72 -15.00 -8.13
CA GLU A 341 -15.88 -14.32 -8.71
C GLU A 341 -16.09 -14.80 -10.15
N ALA A 342 -17.28 -15.33 -10.49
CA ALA A 342 -17.54 -15.78 -11.86
C ALA A 342 -17.77 -14.59 -12.80
N PRO A 343 -17.23 -14.63 -14.03
CA PRO A 343 -17.64 -13.70 -15.07
C PRO A 343 -19.15 -13.76 -15.29
N ALA A 344 -19.74 -12.62 -15.65
CA ALA A 344 -21.18 -12.55 -15.89
C ALA A 344 -21.60 -13.55 -16.98
N GLY A 345 -22.51 -14.46 -16.63
CA GLY A 345 -23.02 -15.50 -17.54
C GLY A 345 -22.27 -16.83 -17.52
N GLU A 346 -21.21 -16.97 -16.72
CA GLU A 346 -20.52 -18.24 -16.51
C GLU A 346 -21.08 -19.02 -15.32
N ALA A 347 -20.78 -20.32 -15.26
CA ALA A 347 -21.13 -21.15 -14.12
C ALA A 347 -20.34 -20.68 -12.89
N ASN A 348 -21.04 -20.44 -11.78
CA ASN A 348 -20.41 -20.01 -10.53
C ASN A 348 -20.36 -21.12 -9.47
N ASP A 349 -20.86 -22.34 -9.76
CA ASP A 349 -20.87 -23.49 -8.83
C ASP A 349 -19.48 -23.86 -8.28
N LEU A 350 -19.48 -24.69 -7.23
CA LEU A 350 -18.24 -25.11 -6.56
C LEU A 350 -17.25 -25.81 -7.52
N GLY A 351 -17.73 -26.56 -8.50
CA GLY A 351 -16.85 -27.20 -9.50
C GLY A 351 -16.19 -26.17 -10.42
N ALA A 352 -16.94 -25.14 -10.83
CA ALA A 352 -16.40 -24.04 -11.60
C ALA A 352 -15.43 -23.16 -10.77
N LEU A 353 -15.70 -22.97 -9.48
CA LEU A 353 -14.76 -22.32 -8.56
C LEU A 353 -13.44 -23.10 -8.45
N ASP A 354 -13.52 -24.41 -8.25
CA ASP A 354 -12.36 -25.30 -8.15
C ASP A 354 -11.53 -25.26 -9.43
N ALA A 355 -12.17 -25.35 -10.58
CA ALA A 355 -11.50 -25.28 -11.89
C ALA A 355 -10.75 -23.95 -12.09
N ARG A 356 -11.31 -22.83 -11.62
CA ARG A 356 -10.66 -21.50 -11.70
C ARG A 356 -9.45 -21.41 -10.78
N ILE A 357 -9.54 -21.95 -9.55
CA ILE A 357 -8.42 -21.97 -8.60
C ILE A 357 -7.31 -22.89 -9.10
N ASP A 358 -7.64 -24.05 -9.67
CA ASP A 358 -6.68 -24.98 -10.27
C ASP A 358 -5.98 -24.34 -11.49
N ALA A 359 -6.72 -23.63 -12.35
CA ALA A 359 -6.14 -22.88 -13.46
C ALA A 359 -5.19 -21.77 -12.98
N LEU A 360 -5.57 -21.05 -11.92
CA LEU A 360 -4.71 -20.04 -11.30
C LEU A 360 -3.43 -20.68 -10.74
N GLU A 361 -3.54 -21.83 -10.08
CA GLU A 361 -2.40 -22.57 -9.53
C GLU A 361 -1.43 -23.05 -10.61
N GLN A 362 -1.96 -23.57 -11.72
CA GLN A 362 -1.15 -23.97 -12.87
C GLN A 362 -0.43 -22.77 -13.49
N ALA A 363 -1.11 -21.63 -13.63
CA ALA A 363 -0.54 -20.39 -14.18
C ALA A 363 0.47 -19.70 -13.24
N ALA A 364 0.40 -20.00 -11.93
CA ALA A 364 1.30 -19.42 -10.94
C ALA A 364 2.74 -19.94 -11.07
N GLY A 365 2.93 -21.21 -11.47
CA GLY A 365 4.27 -21.82 -11.54
C GLY A 365 4.99 -21.70 -10.19
N ASP A 366 6.27 -21.34 -10.20
CA ASP A 366 7.03 -21.11 -8.95
C ASP A 366 7.11 -19.61 -8.58
N ASP A 367 6.36 -18.74 -9.27
CA ASP A 367 6.38 -17.31 -8.98
C ASP A 367 5.79 -17.04 -7.58
N PRO A 368 6.58 -16.47 -6.65
CA PRO A 368 6.12 -16.32 -5.28
C PRO A 368 4.89 -15.41 -5.14
N TRP A 369 4.74 -14.38 -5.99
CA TRP A 369 3.62 -13.45 -5.91
C TRP A 369 2.33 -14.12 -6.39
N ARG A 370 2.40 -14.83 -7.52
CA ARG A 370 1.25 -15.57 -8.04
C ARG A 370 0.82 -16.69 -7.10
N ARG A 371 1.78 -17.37 -6.45
CA ARG A 371 1.50 -18.36 -5.41
C ARG A 371 0.73 -17.76 -4.23
N SER A 372 1.06 -16.54 -3.81
CA SER A 372 0.26 -15.85 -2.78
C SER A 372 -1.17 -15.55 -3.24
N GLY A 373 -1.40 -15.28 -4.53
CA GLY A 373 -2.76 -15.17 -5.08
C GLY A 373 -3.53 -16.49 -5.00
N VAL A 374 -2.86 -17.61 -5.30
CA VAL A 374 -3.42 -18.97 -5.14
C VAL A 374 -3.77 -19.23 -3.67
N ASP A 375 -2.85 -18.95 -2.75
CA ASP A 375 -3.05 -19.17 -1.32
C ASP A 375 -4.23 -18.35 -0.78
N LEU A 376 -4.37 -17.10 -1.23
CA LEU A 376 -5.49 -16.24 -0.84
C LEU A 376 -6.83 -16.77 -1.37
N ALA A 377 -6.86 -17.22 -2.64
CA ALA A 377 -8.05 -17.84 -3.23
C ALA A 377 -8.44 -19.14 -2.50
N LYS A 378 -7.45 -20.00 -2.19
CA LYS A 378 -7.65 -21.24 -1.42
C LYS A 378 -8.10 -20.97 0.01
N ALA A 379 -7.58 -19.92 0.67
CA ALA A 379 -7.98 -19.54 2.01
C ALA A 379 -9.44 -19.09 2.06
N GLU A 380 -9.86 -18.20 1.15
CA GLU A 380 -11.27 -17.76 1.07
C GLU A 380 -12.18 -18.94 0.72
N ARG A 381 -11.77 -19.81 -0.22
CA ARG A 381 -12.50 -21.04 -0.56
C ARG A 381 -12.68 -21.95 0.66
N ALA A 382 -11.61 -22.24 1.39
CA ALA A 382 -11.65 -23.08 2.59
C ALA A 382 -12.58 -22.49 3.64
N TYR A 383 -12.53 -21.17 3.85
CA TYR A 383 -13.46 -20.48 4.73
C TYR A 383 -14.93 -20.61 4.24
N ARG A 384 -15.21 -20.43 2.94
CA ARG A 384 -16.56 -20.61 2.38
C ARG A 384 -17.10 -22.01 2.67
N LEU A 385 -16.24 -23.03 2.53
CA LEU A 385 -16.56 -24.44 2.81
C LEU A 385 -16.54 -24.81 4.30
N ASN A 386 -16.45 -23.81 5.19
CA ASN A 386 -16.40 -24.00 6.63
C ASN A 386 -15.24 -24.92 7.09
N ASP A 387 -14.08 -24.80 6.45
CA ASP A 387 -12.80 -25.39 6.88
C ASP A 387 -11.85 -24.29 7.40
N PRO A 388 -12.07 -23.80 8.64
CA PRO A 388 -11.30 -22.69 9.17
C PRO A 388 -9.86 -23.08 9.56
N GLU A 389 -9.55 -24.38 9.72
CA GLU A 389 -8.18 -24.82 10.01
C GLU A 389 -7.32 -24.75 8.73
N ALA A 390 -7.84 -25.23 7.59
CA ALA A 390 -7.14 -25.07 6.31
C ALA A 390 -6.99 -23.60 5.91
N ALA A 391 -8.04 -22.79 6.13
CA ALA A 391 -7.97 -21.34 5.90
C ALA A 391 -6.93 -20.67 6.80
N ALA A 392 -6.88 -21.01 8.10
CA ALA A 392 -5.93 -20.44 9.05
C ALA A 392 -4.47 -20.73 8.67
N ALA A 393 -4.17 -21.96 8.22
CA ALA A 393 -2.82 -22.35 7.81
C ALA A 393 -2.30 -21.49 6.64
N LEU A 394 -3.14 -21.22 5.64
CA LEU A 394 -2.79 -20.37 4.50
C LEU A 394 -2.67 -18.90 4.93
N LEU A 395 -3.56 -18.43 5.81
CA LEU A 395 -3.56 -17.05 6.27
C LEU A 395 -2.38 -16.70 7.17
N GLU A 396 -1.84 -17.66 7.92
CA GLU A 396 -0.62 -17.47 8.69
C GLU A 396 0.54 -17.06 7.78
N LEU A 397 0.73 -17.78 6.66
CA LEU A 397 1.76 -17.49 5.66
C LEU A 397 1.52 -16.12 4.99
N LEU A 398 0.27 -15.84 4.61
CA LEU A 398 -0.09 -14.58 3.96
C LEU A 398 0.11 -13.37 4.89
N ARG A 399 -0.22 -13.50 6.19
CA ARG A 399 -0.04 -12.43 7.18
C ARG A 399 1.42 -12.14 7.49
N ALA A 400 2.27 -13.16 7.48
CA ALA A 400 3.71 -12.97 7.63
C ALA A 400 4.30 -12.17 6.46
N ARG A 401 3.79 -12.42 5.25
CA ARG A 401 4.28 -11.80 4.01
C ARG A 401 3.68 -10.43 3.70
N PHE A 402 2.41 -10.23 4.03
CA PHE A 402 1.65 -9.00 3.81
C PHE A 402 1.04 -8.50 5.12
N PRO A 403 1.87 -8.08 6.09
CA PRO A 403 1.36 -7.62 7.37
C PRO A 403 0.50 -6.36 7.17
N GLY A 404 -0.73 -6.40 7.68
CA GLY A 404 -1.67 -5.28 7.63
C GLY A 404 -2.50 -5.16 6.35
N ASP A 405 -2.39 -6.10 5.41
CA ASP A 405 -3.32 -6.13 4.27
C ASP A 405 -4.76 -6.30 4.74
N ALA A 406 -5.66 -5.43 4.28
CA ALA A 406 -7.02 -5.34 4.80
C ALA A 406 -7.83 -6.61 4.52
N TRP A 407 -7.71 -7.23 3.34
CA TRP A 407 -8.45 -8.46 3.02
C TRP A 407 -7.92 -9.62 3.85
N ILE A 408 -6.61 -9.82 3.88
CA ILE A 408 -5.98 -10.89 4.65
C ILE A 408 -6.31 -10.77 6.15
N VAL A 409 -6.24 -9.56 6.71
CA VAL A 409 -6.56 -9.31 8.12
C VAL A 409 -8.04 -9.60 8.42
N GLN A 410 -8.97 -9.06 7.62
CA GLN A 410 -10.41 -9.27 7.84
C GLN A 410 -10.81 -10.74 7.68
N LEU A 411 -10.24 -11.45 6.69
CA LEU A 411 -10.49 -12.87 6.50
C LEU A 411 -9.91 -13.68 7.68
N ALA A 412 -8.72 -13.33 8.18
CA ALA A 412 -8.13 -14.00 9.34
C ALA A 412 -8.95 -13.79 10.63
N GLU A 413 -9.51 -12.60 10.84
CA GLU A 413 -10.42 -12.32 11.96
C GLU A 413 -11.71 -13.17 11.86
N ARG A 414 -12.31 -13.24 10.66
CA ARG A 414 -13.46 -14.11 10.37
C ARG A 414 -13.15 -15.59 10.61
N VAL A 415 -11.99 -16.06 10.16
CA VAL A 415 -11.54 -17.44 10.35
C VAL A 415 -11.31 -17.73 11.83
N ALA A 416 -10.67 -16.83 12.58
CA ALA A 416 -10.46 -16.99 14.01
C ALA A 416 -11.80 -17.15 14.76
N ALA A 417 -12.79 -16.30 14.46
CA ALA A 417 -14.13 -16.41 15.03
C ALA A 417 -14.79 -17.77 14.68
N ALA A 418 -14.64 -18.24 13.45
CA ALA A 418 -15.18 -19.54 13.03
C ALA A 418 -14.54 -20.73 13.78
N ARG A 419 -13.25 -20.66 14.16
CA ARG A 419 -12.57 -21.72 14.92
C ARG A 419 -13.09 -21.86 16.35
N GLU A 420 -13.60 -20.78 16.92
CA GLU A 420 -14.15 -20.73 18.28
C GLU A 420 -15.59 -21.26 18.38
N SER A 421 -16.32 -21.37 17.26
CA SER A 421 -17.71 -21.89 17.22
C SER A 421 -17.84 -23.36 17.69
N GLU A 422 -19.01 -23.76 18.21
CA GLU A 422 -19.22 -25.10 18.77
C GLU A 422 -19.09 -26.21 17.70
N PRO A 423 -18.53 -27.41 18.01
CA PRO A 423 -18.38 -28.51 17.05
C PRO A 423 -19.71 -29.02 16.46
N ALA A 424 -20.82 -28.92 17.21
CA ALA A 424 -22.15 -29.29 16.75
C ALA A 424 -22.67 -28.31 15.68
N GLU A 425 -22.44 -27.01 15.88
CA GLU A 425 -22.70 -26.00 14.86
C GLU A 425 -21.82 -26.33 13.63
N ARG A 426 -20.50 -26.49 13.79
CA ARG A 426 -19.57 -26.82 12.68
C ARG A 426 -19.97 -28.05 11.86
N ARG A 427 -20.54 -29.10 12.47
CA ARG A 427 -20.98 -30.32 11.75
C ARG A 427 -22.14 -30.07 10.80
N VAL A 428 -23.11 -29.23 11.17
CA VAL A 428 -24.22 -28.83 10.30
C VAL A 428 -23.69 -28.15 9.03
N TRP A 429 -22.61 -27.39 9.17
CA TRP A 429 -22.00 -26.59 8.10
C TRP A 429 -20.96 -27.30 7.24
N SER A 430 -20.53 -28.52 7.63
CA SER A 430 -19.41 -29.23 7.00
C SER A 430 -19.79 -30.11 5.79
N ASN A 431 -21.08 -30.31 5.51
CA ASN A 431 -21.52 -31.02 4.31
C ASN A 431 -21.91 -29.99 3.23
N PRO A 432 -21.11 -29.82 2.16
CA PRO A 432 -21.48 -28.90 1.11
C PRO A 432 -22.78 -29.40 0.44
N PRO A 433 -23.76 -28.50 0.22
CA PRO A 433 -24.95 -28.85 -0.53
C PRO A 433 -24.58 -29.34 -1.93
N SER A 434 -25.43 -30.20 -2.50
CA SER A 434 -25.33 -30.61 -3.90
C SER A 434 -25.31 -29.38 -4.82
N PRO A 435 -24.57 -29.38 -5.96
CA PRO A 435 -24.56 -28.24 -6.86
C PRO A 435 -25.97 -27.82 -7.29
N ARG A 436 -26.27 -26.53 -7.17
CA ARG A 436 -27.57 -25.90 -7.44
C ARG A 436 -28.76 -26.70 -6.90
N PRO A 437 -28.86 -26.85 -5.57
CA PRO A 437 -29.87 -27.70 -4.98
C PRO A 437 -31.26 -27.11 -5.27
N ARG A 438 -32.18 -27.99 -5.65
CA ARG A 438 -33.58 -27.63 -5.91
C ARG A 438 -34.43 -28.02 -4.72
N VAL A 439 -35.21 -27.07 -4.23
CA VAL A 439 -36.13 -27.29 -3.12
C VAL A 439 -37.56 -27.09 -3.59
N ARG A 440 -38.43 -28.02 -3.22
CA ARG A 440 -39.87 -27.91 -3.42
C ARG A 440 -40.51 -27.39 -2.14
N ILE A 441 -41.12 -26.22 -2.24
CA ILE A 441 -41.92 -25.59 -1.20
C ILE A 441 -43.38 -25.92 -1.48
N GLU A 442 -44.05 -26.59 -0.54
CA GLU A 442 -45.47 -26.88 -0.66
C GLU A 442 -46.31 -25.73 -0.10
N THR A 443 -47.29 -25.28 -0.88
CA THR A 443 -48.21 -24.23 -0.44
C THR A 443 -49.65 -24.63 -0.74
N PRO A 444 -50.66 -24.05 -0.06
CA PRO A 444 -52.07 -24.26 -0.38
C PRO A 444 -52.45 -23.85 -1.82
N ARG A 445 -51.64 -23.02 -2.47
CA ARG A 445 -51.85 -22.56 -3.86
C ARG A 445 -51.04 -23.37 -4.88
N GLY A 446 -50.37 -24.44 -4.44
CA GLY A 446 -49.58 -25.33 -5.27
C GLY A 446 -48.09 -25.33 -4.89
N PRO A 447 -47.33 -26.30 -5.42
CA PRO A 447 -45.90 -26.40 -5.16
C PRO A 447 -45.12 -25.33 -5.92
N VAL A 448 -44.09 -24.77 -5.27
CA VAL A 448 -43.08 -23.91 -5.89
C VAL A 448 -41.73 -24.62 -5.83
N VAL A 449 -41.00 -24.65 -6.94
CA VAL A 449 -39.64 -25.19 -6.96
C VAL A 449 -38.67 -24.02 -7.08
N VAL A 450 -37.77 -23.91 -6.12
CA VAL A 450 -36.70 -22.92 -6.09
C VAL A 450 -35.35 -23.60 -6.27
N GLU A 451 -34.44 -22.91 -6.93
CA GLU A 451 -33.03 -23.28 -7.07
C GLU A 451 -32.24 -22.38 -6.13
N LEU A 452 -31.37 -22.96 -5.31
CA LEU A 452 -30.51 -22.21 -4.39
C LEU A 452 -29.13 -22.02 -5.02
N PHE A 453 -28.49 -20.90 -4.70
CA PHE A 453 -27.20 -20.49 -5.23
C PHE A 453 -26.10 -20.71 -4.19
N GLU A 454 -25.64 -21.96 -4.05
CA GLU A 454 -24.57 -22.33 -3.11
C GLU A 454 -23.21 -21.72 -3.46
N ASP A 455 -23.07 -21.32 -4.72
CA ASP A 455 -21.95 -20.56 -5.25
C ASP A 455 -21.83 -19.16 -4.65
N ASP A 456 -22.96 -18.48 -4.53
CA ASP A 456 -23.02 -17.12 -4.00
C ASP A 456 -23.09 -17.10 -2.48
N ALA A 457 -23.77 -18.08 -1.87
CA ALA A 457 -24.09 -18.07 -0.46
C ALA A 457 -24.05 -19.48 0.18
N LEU A 458 -22.94 -20.21 -0.01
CA LEU A 458 -22.75 -21.60 0.44
C LEU A 458 -23.26 -21.87 1.86
N GLN A 459 -22.83 -21.05 2.82
CA GLN A 459 -23.24 -21.20 4.21
C GLN A 459 -24.74 -20.96 4.35
N ALA A 460 -25.30 -19.89 3.79
CA ALA A 460 -26.73 -19.62 3.86
C ALA A 460 -27.55 -20.76 3.23
N VAL A 461 -27.11 -21.32 2.11
CA VAL A 461 -27.77 -22.48 1.47
C VAL A 461 -27.69 -23.72 2.35
N ALA A 462 -26.52 -24.03 2.91
CA ALA A 462 -26.35 -25.15 3.84
C ALA A 462 -27.27 -24.99 5.08
N GLN A 463 -27.32 -23.80 5.67
CA GLN A 463 -28.21 -23.48 6.80
C GLN A 463 -29.67 -23.70 6.43
N TRP A 464 -30.08 -23.12 5.31
CA TRP A 464 -31.46 -23.14 4.87
C TRP A 464 -31.91 -24.56 4.59
N MET A 465 -31.06 -25.36 3.93
CA MET A 465 -31.34 -26.78 3.67
C MET A 465 -31.42 -27.60 4.94
N TRP A 466 -30.53 -27.37 5.91
CA TRP A 466 -30.60 -28.04 7.21
C TRP A 466 -31.90 -27.69 7.95
N LEU A 467 -32.24 -26.40 8.07
CA LEU A 467 -33.50 -25.97 8.68
C LEU A 467 -34.72 -26.59 7.99
N ALA A 468 -34.70 -26.67 6.66
CA ALA A 468 -35.76 -27.33 5.90
C ALA A 468 -35.87 -28.83 6.18
N GLN A 469 -34.75 -29.53 6.34
CA GLN A 469 -34.72 -30.97 6.69
C GLN A 469 -35.19 -31.25 8.12
N GLU A 470 -34.93 -30.32 9.05
CA GLU A 470 -35.41 -30.37 10.44
C GLU A 470 -36.89 -29.95 10.58
N GLY A 471 -37.57 -29.63 9.48
CA GLY A 471 -38.98 -29.24 9.48
C GLY A 471 -39.24 -27.83 10.01
N PHE A 472 -38.22 -26.98 10.15
CA PHE A 472 -38.35 -25.64 10.72
C PHE A 472 -39.36 -24.76 9.98
N TYR A 473 -39.44 -24.89 8.66
CA TYR A 473 -40.34 -24.09 7.81
C TYR A 473 -41.76 -24.67 7.73
N GLU A 474 -42.04 -25.81 8.36
CA GLU A 474 -43.37 -26.41 8.34
C GLU A 474 -44.39 -25.53 9.07
N GLY A 475 -45.50 -25.22 8.40
CA GLY A 475 -46.57 -24.41 8.97
C GLY A 475 -46.30 -22.90 9.03
N LEU A 476 -45.14 -22.41 8.58
CA LEU A 476 -44.85 -20.97 8.55
C LEU A 476 -45.64 -20.24 7.46
N ALA A 477 -46.12 -19.04 7.78
CA ALA A 477 -46.89 -18.22 6.86
C ALA A 477 -45.99 -17.39 5.93
N VAL A 478 -46.57 -17.01 4.78
CA VAL A 478 -46.03 -15.91 3.97
C VAL A 478 -46.56 -14.61 4.57
N HIS A 479 -45.70 -13.86 5.26
CA HIS A 479 -46.11 -12.66 5.99
C HIS A 479 -46.08 -11.38 5.15
N HIS A 480 -45.36 -11.38 4.02
CA HIS A 480 -45.37 -10.21 3.13
C HIS A 480 -45.20 -10.59 1.66
N THR A 481 -45.96 -9.93 0.79
CA THR A 481 -45.86 -10.09 -0.66
C THR A 481 -45.93 -8.74 -1.35
N VAL A 482 -45.00 -8.50 -2.30
CA VAL A 482 -45.05 -7.38 -3.23
C VAL A 482 -45.22 -7.96 -4.63
N PRO A 483 -46.42 -7.88 -5.24
CA PRO A 483 -46.68 -8.46 -6.56
C PRO A 483 -45.66 -7.99 -7.60
N GLY A 484 -45.09 -8.95 -8.34
CA GLY A 484 -44.08 -8.68 -9.37
C GLY A 484 -42.69 -8.32 -8.85
N CYS A 485 -42.45 -8.37 -7.53
CA CYS A 485 -41.17 -8.01 -6.93
C CYS A 485 -40.62 -9.12 -6.02
N TRP A 486 -41.24 -9.39 -4.87
CA TRP A 486 -40.74 -10.39 -3.91
C TRP A 486 -41.81 -10.93 -2.97
N VAL A 487 -41.49 -12.06 -2.33
CA VAL A 487 -42.27 -12.75 -1.29
C VAL A 487 -41.35 -12.97 -0.09
N ALA A 488 -41.83 -12.68 1.13
CA ALA A 488 -41.10 -12.96 2.37
C ALA A 488 -41.87 -13.97 3.24
N SER A 489 -41.12 -14.95 3.75
CA SER A 489 -41.56 -16.03 4.64
C SER A 489 -40.36 -16.50 5.47
N GLY A 490 -40.57 -17.45 6.38
CA GLY A 490 -39.50 -17.99 7.24
C GLY A 490 -39.29 -17.25 8.57
N ASP A 491 -40.22 -16.37 8.94
CA ASP A 491 -40.25 -15.75 10.28
C ASP A 491 -40.96 -16.69 11.28
N PRO A 492 -40.31 -17.14 12.36
CA PRO A 492 -40.93 -17.97 13.40
C PRO A 492 -42.20 -17.35 14.01
N GLY A 493 -42.27 -16.02 14.14
CA GLY A 493 -43.42 -15.32 14.71
C GLY A 493 -44.68 -15.42 13.85
N SER A 494 -44.53 -15.76 12.57
CA SER A 494 -45.66 -15.86 11.62
C SER A 494 -46.47 -17.15 11.76
N ALA A 495 -46.00 -18.12 12.57
CA ALA A 495 -46.74 -19.34 12.87
C ALA A 495 -47.98 -19.08 13.76
N GLU A 496 -47.90 -18.13 14.70
CA GLU A 496 -48.98 -17.84 15.65
C GLU A 496 -50.16 -17.09 14.98
N GLU A 497 -49.87 -16.22 14.00
CA GLU A 497 -50.90 -15.47 13.25
C GLU A 497 -51.73 -16.34 12.29
N ALA A 498 -51.23 -17.50 11.87
CA ALA A 498 -51.96 -18.41 10.97
C ALA A 498 -53.01 -19.28 11.68
N THR A 499 -52.94 -19.39 13.01
CA THR A 499 -53.85 -20.16 13.86
C THR A 499 -54.89 -19.32 14.62
N ALA A 500 -54.86 -17.99 14.47
CA ALA A 500 -55.87 -17.06 14.96
C ALA A 500 -56.86 -16.70 13.84
#